data_AF-A0A348DD42-F1
#
_entry.id   AF-A0A348DD42-F1
#
_cell.length_a   1.000
_cell.length_b   1.000
_cell.length_c   1.000
_cell.angle_alpha   90.00
_cell.angle_beta   90.00
_cell.angle_gamma   90.00
#
_symmetry.space_group_name_H-M   'P 1'
#
loop_
_entity.id
_entity.type
_entity.pdbx_description
1 polymer ?
#
loop_
_entity_poly.entity_id
_entity_poly.type
_entity_poly.pdbx_seq_one_letter_code
_entity_poly.pdbx_strand_id
1 'polypeptide(L)' 'MKIVTRMEAAKSGLNRFYTGKPCRNGHIAERYVINGTCVECANNSAKRHSNEFVMALRAAQGDV' A
#
# COMPACT_ATOMS: atom_id res chain seq x y z
N MET A 1 5.72 -7.10 -14.42
CA MET A 1 4.32 -7.20 -14.00
C MET A 1 3.44 -7.24 -15.24
N LYS A 2 2.51 -8.19 -15.33
CA LYS A 2 1.53 -8.23 -16.44
C LYS A 2 0.51 -7.11 -16.24
N ILE A 3 0.20 -6.35 -17.30
CA ILE A 3 -0.84 -5.33 -17.23
C ILE A 3 -2.19 -6.07 -17.23
N VAL A 4 -2.94 -5.91 -16.15
CA VAL A 4 -4.23 -6.56 -15.91
C VAL A 4 -5.18 -5.53 -15.33
N THR A 5 -6.41 -5.48 -15.85
CA THR A 5 -7.44 -4.59 -15.32
C THR A 5 -7.94 -5.06 -13.96
N ARG A 6 -8.56 -4.17 -13.19
CA ARG A 6 -9.15 -4.51 -11.88
C ARG A 6 -10.17 -5.65 -11.99
N MET A 7 -10.97 -5.64 -13.05
CA MET A 7 -12.01 -6.64 -13.30
C MET A 7 -11.43 -8.00 -13.65
N GLU A 8 -10.40 -8.06 -14.50
CA GLU A 8 -9.72 -9.32 -14.82
C GLU A 8 -9.06 -9.92 -13.58
N ALA A 9 -8.37 -9.09 -12.79
CA ALA A 9 -7.77 -9.55 -11.54
C ALA A 9 -8.80 -10.10 -10.55
N ALA A 10 -9.96 -9.42 -10.40
CA ALA A 10 -11.05 -9.89 -9.55
C ALA A 10 -11.61 -11.25 -10.02
N LYS A 11 -11.84 -11.41 -11.33
CA LYS A 11 -12.32 -12.66 -11.93
C LYS A 11 -11.31 -13.81 -11.77
N SER A 12 -10.01 -13.49 -11.80
CA SER A 12 -8.93 -14.46 -11.61
C SER A 12 -8.62 -14.74 -10.14
N GLY A 13 -9.38 -14.19 -9.18
CA GLY A 13 -9.13 -14.37 -7.74
C GLY A 13 -7.84 -13.71 -7.25
N LEU A 14 -7.29 -12.77 -8.00
CA LEU A 14 -6.08 -12.04 -7.63
C LEU A 14 -6.45 -10.91 -6.67
N ASN A 15 -5.67 -10.75 -5.61
CA ASN A 15 -5.83 -9.65 -4.66
C ASN A 15 -5.30 -8.31 -5.19
N ARG A 16 -4.48 -8.35 -6.25
CA ARG A 16 -3.75 -7.21 -6.79
C ARG A 16 -3.78 -7.20 -8.31
N PHE A 17 -3.70 -6.00 -8.87
CA PHE A 17 -3.65 -5.76 -10.31
C PHE A 17 -2.63 -4.67 -10.63
N TYR A 18 -2.07 -4.71 -11.84
CA TYR A 18 -1.10 -3.71 -12.29
C TYR A 18 -1.59 -3.06 -13.59
N THR A 19 -1.62 -1.74 -13.62
CA THR A 19 -2.16 -0.98 -14.76
C THR A 19 -1.07 -0.45 -15.69
N GLY A 20 0.21 -0.64 -15.36
CA GLY A 20 1.32 0.01 -16.07
C GLY A 20 1.45 1.51 -15.80
N LYS A 21 0.53 2.11 -15.04
CA LYS A 21 0.48 3.56 -14.78
C LYS A 21 0.84 3.88 -13.32
N PRO A 22 1.60 4.96 -13.08
CA PRO A 22 1.90 5.42 -11.74
C PRO A 22 0.61 5.78 -10.97
N CYS A 23 0.64 5.64 -9.65
CA CYS A 23 -0.43 6.12 -8.78
C CYS A 23 -0.43 7.65 -8.66
N ARG A 24 -1.43 8.22 -7.96
CA ARG A 24 -1.51 9.67 -7.72
C ARG A 24 -0.26 10.25 -7.04
N ASN A 25 0.44 9.44 -6.25
CA ASN A 25 1.67 9.82 -5.56
C ASN A 25 2.93 9.46 -6.36
N GLY A 26 2.80 9.03 -7.62
CA GLY A 26 3.95 8.68 -8.48
C GLY A 26 4.44 7.24 -8.37
N HIS A 27 3.91 6.42 -7.46
CA HIS A 27 4.38 5.04 -7.27
C HIS A 27 4.05 4.14 -8.46
N ILE A 28 5.05 3.43 -8.98
CA ILE A 28 4.91 2.40 -10.02
C ILE A 28 4.77 1.05 -9.31
N ALA A 29 3.55 0.78 -8.82
CA ALA A 29 3.26 -0.40 -8.01
C ALA A 29 1.92 -1.03 -8.38
N GLU A 30 1.74 -2.28 -7.97
CA GLU A 30 0.43 -2.95 -8.01
C GLU A 30 -0.58 -2.22 -7.13
N ARG A 31 -1.86 -2.44 -7.43
CA ARG A 31 -3.00 -1.89 -6.71
C ARG A 31 -3.86 -3.01 -6.19
N TYR A 32 -4.41 -2.86 -4.98
CA TYR A 32 -5.34 -3.83 -4.42
C TYR A 32 -6.66 -3.81 -5.17
N VAL A 33 -7.21 -4.98 -5.48
CA VAL A 33 -8.49 -5.11 -6.19
C VAL A 33 -9.64 -4.50 -5.39
N ILE A 34 -9.65 -4.71 -4.08
CA ILE A 34 -10.73 -4.31 -3.16
C ILE A 34 -10.92 -2.79 -3.03
N ASN A 35 -9.85 -2.00 -2.95
CA ASN A 35 -9.94 -0.56 -2.69
C ASN A 35 -9.22 0.31 -3.75
N GLY A 36 -8.50 -0.30 -4.70
CA GLY A 36 -7.75 0.40 -5.74
C GLY A 36 -6.49 1.12 -5.24
N THR A 37 -6.17 1.02 -3.95
CA THR A 37 -4.99 1.65 -3.35
C THR A 37 -3.73 0.97 -3.83
N CYS A 38 -2.70 1.75 -4.15
CA CYS A 38 -1.40 1.20 -4.54
C CYS A 38 -0.70 0.59 -3.32
N VAL A 39 0.04 -0.50 -3.51
CA VAL A 39 0.71 -1.22 -2.42
C VAL A 39 1.67 -0.29 -1.65
N GLU A 40 2.42 0.56 -2.35
CA GLU A 40 3.31 1.53 -1.70
C GLU A 40 2.54 2.61 -0.92
N CYS A 41 1.38 3.03 -1.42
CA CYS A 41 0.51 4.00 -0.74
C CYS A 41 0.03 3.41 0.59
N ALA A 42 -0.42 2.15 0.57
CA ALA A 42 -0.83 1.44 1.77
C ALA A 42 0.32 1.26 2.76
N ASN A 43 1.52 0.91 2.26
CA ASN A 43 2.71 0.75 3.09
C ASN A 43 3.14 2.07 3.74
N ASN A 44 3.12 3.18 3.00
CA ASN A 44 3.45 4.49 3.55
C ASN A 44 2.45 4.92 4.64
N SER A 45 1.17 4.64 4.43
CA SER A 45 0.14 4.88 5.46
C SER A 45 0.38 4.03 6.71
N ALA A 46 0.67 2.74 6.54
CA ALA A 46 0.95 1.83 7.66
C ALA A 46 2.19 2.26 8.44
N LYS A 47 3.30 2.57 7.74
CA LYS A 47 4.55 3.07 8.35
C LYS A 47 4.33 4.35 9.14
N ARG A 48 3.50 5.28 8.64
CA ARG A 48 3.19 6.52 9.36
C ARG A 48 2.53 6.21 10.70
N HIS A 49 1.52 5.35 10.71
CA HIS A 49 0.86 4.93 11.95
C HIS A 49 1.83 4.20 12.89
N SER A 50 2.56 3.21 12.39
CA SER A 50 3.53 2.47 13.20
C SER A 50 4.58 3.39 13.82
N ASN A 51 5.11 4.36 13.07
CA ASN A 51 6.10 5.30 13.58
C ASN A 51 5.55 6.19 14.69
N GLU A 52 4.31 6.67 14.58
CA GLU A 52 3.70 7.50 15.62
C GLU A 52 3.55 6.73 16.94
N PHE A 53 3.00 5.52 16.88
CA PHE A 53 2.84 4.67 18.06
C PHE A 53 4.19 4.17 18.62
N VAL A 54 5.14 3.81 17.76
CA VAL A 54 6.48 3.38 18.19
C VAL A 54 7.26 4.55 18.82
N MET A 55 7.17 5.75 18.26
CA MET A 55 7.78 6.96 18.86
C MET A 55 7.16 7.25 20.22
N ALA A 56 5.82 7.23 20.33
CA ALA A 56 5.13 7.44 21.60
C ALA A 56 5.50 6.38 22.65
N LEU A 57 5.60 5.11 22.24
CA LEU A 57 6.00 4.00 23.11
C LEU A 57 7.46 4.14 23.58
N ARG A 58 8.40 4.44 22.68
CA ARG A 58 9.81 4.65 23.02
C ARG A 58 10.00 5.85 23.95
N ALA A 59 9.29 6.94 23.70
CA ALA A 59 9.28 8.11 24.59
C ALA A 59 8.75 7.75 25.99
N ALA A 60 7.70 6.92 26.07
CA ALA A 60 7.16 6.45 27.35
C ALA A 60 8.10 5.46 28.08
N GLN A 61 8.93 4.71 27.35
CA GLN A 61 9.91 3.78 27.91
C GLN A 61 11.18 4.46 28.42
N GLY A 62 11.36 5.76 28.17
CA GLY A 62 12.51 6.53 28.68
C GLY A 62 13.82 6.25 27.95
N ASP A 63 13.77 5.63 26.77
CA ASP A 63 14.94 5.32 25.92
C ASP A 63 15.40 6.53 25.07
N VAL A 64 15.42 7.75 25.64
CA VAL A 64 15.90 8.96 24.94
C VAL A 64 17.09 9.58 25.66
#